data_AF-A0A7L0ZEP9-F1
#
_entry.id   AF-A0A7L0ZEP9-F1
#
_cell.length_a   1.000
_cell.length_b   1.000
_cell.length_c   1.000
_cell.angle_alpha   90.00
_cell.angle_beta   90.00
_cell.angle_gamma   90.00
#
_symmetry.space_group_name_H-M   'P 1'
#
loop_
_entity.id
_entity.type
_entity.pdbx_description
1 polymer ?
#
loop_
_entity_poly.entity_id
_entity_poly.type
_entity_poly.pdbx_seq_one_letter_code
_entity_poly.pdbx_strand_id
1 'polypeptide(L)'
;RSVGGLVLGLALASTYGALVLLVQGHDIWYCLCITVLLGAGLGLGMAFSRKTRMIVLLALPHFFTREGKMLVVMLALCMTVQGPGTNVLNNVSQLAKALSCGAELAQNQTAERLQRAKEPLLNLQNKIKDIGQHAKVVGDRVRKFVRSITGSTRHVARALRNVWLWLSKVGDICNKELGSPYNSCIRWIEKAKDDCERALPLLFFICYVVLGFKWLCTVADVVGAFFCIVPQYIQAFVRANVAAPITDALNHIRQEFEFNISIVHHFNVSLNASKSLGQVSLDIMEAVQQHLEPYHHGLEIFSYISFLAILYLCFHAMWYWRRYLWDDTFDNVYITRRFVELDLRRAEQGRPTVLPLTARERGRYIPPAALWLSKKERQQYGIQLMGLLRHVLLGFSIILADYSIFWLLDLFRHQLSAEIIARAPLTVAVSVNGTGYTSEIFQDLVSAFNALQEGKVSVLSQVCLIEPMEPDHSTYITIGILYGLWLFITIFGSYMARLRQAVCAAYYPSREQERMVFLHNVILARREWMALALRSSGTRSAADGRKSKLFLILISR
;
A
#
# COMPACT_ATOMS: atom_id res chain seq x y z
N ARG A 1 14.93 -62.09 31.29
CA ARG A 1 13.96 -61.01 31.59
C ARG A 1 14.75 -59.83 32.16
N SER A 2 14.39 -58.58 31.87
CA SER A 2 15.16 -57.39 32.27
C SER A 2 14.25 -56.34 32.91
N VAL A 3 14.27 -56.22 34.24
CA VAL A 3 13.47 -55.22 34.97
C VAL A 3 13.84 -53.80 34.54
N GLY A 4 15.13 -53.50 34.43
CA GLY A 4 15.59 -52.20 33.91
C GLY A 4 15.18 -51.95 32.44
N GLY A 5 14.94 -53.01 31.66
CA GLY A 5 14.42 -52.88 30.29
C GLY A 5 12.96 -52.44 30.29
N LEU A 6 12.14 -53.05 31.17
CA LEU A 6 10.73 -52.68 31.35
C LEU A 6 10.59 -51.22 31.77
N VAL A 7 11.34 -50.80 32.81
CA VAL A 7 11.30 -49.42 33.32
C VAL A 7 11.70 -48.42 32.25
N LEU A 8 12.78 -48.70 31.50
CA LEU A 8 13.21 -47.83 30.40
C LEU A 8 12.17 -47.76 29.28
N GLY A 9 11.55 -48.88 28.91
CA GLY A 9 10.50 -48.92 27.89
C GLY A 9 9.27 -48.09 28.27
N LEU A 10 8.83 -48.18 29.53
CA LEU A 10 7.71 -47.39 30.06
C LEU A 10 8.05 -45.90 30.15
N ALA A 11 9.28 -45.57 30.58
CA ALA A 11 9.75 -44.20 30.64
C ALA A 11 9.76 -43.56 29.25
N LEU A 12 10.28 -44.25 28.23
CA LEU A 12 10.30 -43.75 26.85
C LEU A 12 8.89 -43.52 26.29
N ALA A 13 7.97 -44.47 26.51
CA ALA A 13 6.59 -44.31 26.08
C ALA A 13 5.90 -43.12 26.76
N SER A 14 6.14 -42.93 28.06
CA SER A 14 5.59 -41.81 28.84
C SER A 14 6.16 -40.47 28.35
N THR A 15 7.47 -40.40 28.08
CA THR A 15 8.09 -39.18 27.54
C THR A 15 7.58 -38.83 26.14
N TYR A 16 7.34 -39.81 25.28
CA TYR A 16 6.73 -39.58 23.97
C TYR A 16 5.29 -39.07 24.09
N GLY A 17 4.52 -39.65 25.00
CA GLY A 17 3.18 -39.18 25.34
C GLY A 17 3.10 -37.73 25.79
N ALA A 18 3.95 -37.39 26.76
CA ALA A 18 4.05 -36.03 27.27
C ALA A 18 4.46 -35.05 26.16
N LEU A 19 5.37 -35.45 25.26
CA LEU A 19 5.77 -34.64 24.12
C LEU A 19 4.60 -34.39 23.16
N VAL A 20 3.84 -35.43 22.80
CA VAL A 20 2.66 -35.30 21.92
C VAL A 20 1.60 -34.42 22.57
N LEU A 21 1.33 -34.60 23.86
CA LEU A 21 0.33 -33.83 24.58
C LEU A 21 0.72 -32.35 24.71
N LEU A 22 1.94 -32.06 25.18
CA LEU A 22 2.37 -30.69 25.50
C LEU A 22 2.77 -29.88 24.28
N VAL A 23 3.26 -30.52 23.22
CA VAL A 23 3.78 -29.81 22.04
C VAL A 23 2.81 -29.84 20.86
N GLN A 24 2.07 -30.94 20.66
CA GLN A 24 1.14 -31.07 19.53
C GLN A 24 -0.32 -30.78 19.91
N GLY A 25 -0.62 -30.56 21.21
CA GLY A 25 -1.93 -30.12 21.69
C GLY A 25 -3.10 -31.06 21.34
N HIS A 26 -2.82 -32.33 21.07
CA HIS A 26 -3.85 -33.31 20.69
C HIS A 26 -4.76 -33.66 21.88
N ASP A 27 -5.93 -34.22 21.56
CA ASP A 27 -6.89 -34.71 22.56
C ASP A 27 -6.18 -35.63 23.58
N ILE A 28 -6.48 -35.39 24.85
CA ILE A 28 -5.96 -36.13 26.00
C ILE A 28 -6.22 -37.63 25.80
N TRP A 29 -7.38 -38.02 25.27
CA TRP A 29 -7.72 -39.43 25.03
C TRP A 29 -6.84 -40.09 23.99
N TYR A 30 -6.54 -39.39 22.89
CA TYR A 30 -5.63 -39.90 21.86
C TYR A 30 -4.22 -40.13 22.43
N CYS A 31 -3.72 -39.15 23.20
CA CYS A 31 -2.41 -39.24 23.85
C CYS A 31 -2.35 -40.41 24.86
N LEU A 32 -3.41 -40.59 25.64
CA LEU A 32 -3.50 -41.66 26.64
C LEU A 32 -3.56 -43.04 25.98
N CYS A 33 -4.36 -43.21 24.93
CA CYS A 33 -4.42 -44.46 24.17
C CYS A 33 -3.06 -44.83 23.55
N ILE A 34 -2.38 -43.87 22.92
CA ILE A 34 -1.06 -44.11 22.31
C ILE A 34 0.00 -44.44 23.36
N THR A 35 0.04 -43.72 24.47
CA THR A 35 1.03 -43.99 25.53
C THR A 35 0.85 -45.36 26.15
N VAL A 36 -0.39 -45.79 26.39
CA VAL A 36 -0.67 -47.13 26.93
C VAL A 36 -0.28 -48.22 25.93
N LEU A 37 -0.68 -48.09 24.65
CA LEU A 37 -0.33 -49.06 23.61
C LEU A 37 1.19 -49.14 23.38
N LEU A 38 1.84 -47.98 23.26
CA LEU A 38 3.28 -47.89 23.09
C LEU A 38 4.03 -48.39 24.33
N GLY A 39 3.53 -48.08 25.53
CA GLY A 39 4.08 -48.52 26.81
C GLY A 39 3.97 -50.02 27.01
N ALA A 40 2.84 -50.63 26.66
CA ALA A 40 2.68 -52.08 26.67
C ALA A 40 3.64 -52.76 25.67
N GLY A 41 3.69 -52.27 24.42
CA GLY A 41 4.55 -52.82 23.37
C GLY A 41 6.05 -52.68 23.67
N LEU A 42 6.52 -51.45 23.94
CA LEU A 42 7.92 -51.18 24.27
C LEU A 42 8.30 -51.79 25.62
N GLY A 43 7.46 -51.64 26.65
CA GLY A 43 7.73 -52.17 27.98
C GLY A 43 7.90 -53.68 27.98
N LEU A 44 6.91 -54.43 27.45
CA LEU A 44 6.99 -55.88 27.36
C LEU A 44 8.09 -56.33 26.39
N GLY A 45 8.24 -55.67 25.24
CA GLY A 45 9.29 -55.95 24.28
C GLY A 45 10.69 -55.82 24.89
N MET A 46 10.96 -54.75 25.62
CA MET A 46 12.22 -54.51 26.32
C MET A 46 12.47 -55.48 27.49
N ALA A 47 11.40 -55.94 28.14
CA ALA A 47 11.48 -56.87 29.27
C ALA A 47 11.86 -58.29 28.85
N PHE A 48 11.28 -58.78 27.75
CA PHE A 48 11.38 -60.19 27.34
C PHE A 48 12.31 -60.44 26.15
N SER A 49 12.42 -59.51 25.18
CA SER A 49 13.21 -59.72 23.95
C SER A 49 14.59 -59.07 24.02
N ARG A 50 15.65 -59.88 23.89
CA ARG A 50 17.04 -59.37 23.80
C ARG A 50 17.27 -58.53 22.53
N LYS A 51 16.65 -58.92 21.40
CA LYS A 51 16.77 -58.21 20.12
C LYS A 51 16.09 -56.85 20.19
N THR A 52 14.86 -56.79 20.70
CA THR A 52 14.11 -55.54 20.86
C THR A 52 14.87 -54.57 21.76
N ARG A 53 15.40 -55.08 22.89
CA ARG A 53 16.21 -54.28 23.82
C ARG A 53 17.45 -53.67 23.18
N MET A 54 18.16 -54.43 22.37
CA MET A 54 19.32 -53.93 21.65
C MET A 54 18.93 -52.86 20.62
N ILE A 55 17.87 -53.09 19.82
CA ILE A 55 17.43 -52.12 18.81
C ILE A 55 17.03 -50.80 19.47
N VAL A 56 16.28 -50.83 20.56
CA VAL A 56 15.87 -49.61 21.29
C VAL A 56 17.09 -48.90 21.89
N LEU A 57 17.98 -49.62 22.57
CA LEU A 57 19.22 -49.03 23.12
C LEU A 57 20.13 -48.44 22.03
N LEU A 58 20.09 -48.99 20.82
CA LEU A 58 20.83 -48.49 19.67
C LEU A 58 20.11 -47.31 18.99
N ALA A 59 18.77 -47.27 19.00
CA ALA A 59 17.96 -46.19 18.45
C ALA A 59 18.09 -44.90 19.28
N LEU A 60 18.25 -45.00 20.61
CA LEU A 60 18.43 -43.84 21.49
C LEU A 60 19.59 -42.92 21.07
N PRO A 61 20.82 -43.42 20.86
CA PRO A 61 21.89 -42.61 20.30
C PRO A 61 21.61 -42.04 18.91
N HIS A 62 20.82 -42.72 18.06
CA HIS A 62 20.49 -42.23 16.72
C HIS A 62 19.64 -40.96 16.76
N PHE A 63 18.80 -40.79 17.78
CA PHE A 63 18.10 -39.53 18.02
C PHE A 63 19.09 -38.37 18.20
N PHE A 64 20.24 -38.61 18.84
CA PHE A 64 21.27 -37.59 19.03
C PHE A 64 22.20 -37.39 17.81
N THR A 65 21.91 -38.01 16.67
CA THR A 65 22.68 -37.84 15.42
C THR A 65 21.98 -36.90 14.43
N ARG A 66 22.35 -36.95 13.15
CA ARG A 66 21.77 -36.12 12.10
C ARG A 66 20.25 -36.32 11.98
N GLU A 67 19.78 -37.54 12.15
CA GLU A 67 18.38 -37.89 11.91
C GLU A 67 17.45 -37.22 12.94
N GLY A 68 17.73 -37.34 14.24
CA GLY A 68 16.91 -36.67 15.25
C GLY A 68 17.10 -35.15 15.27
N LYS A 69 18.27 -34.63 14.87
CA LYS A 69 18.46 -33.18 14.66
C LYS A 69 17.47 -32.62 13.64
N MET A 70 17.27 -33.30 12.52
CA MET A 70 16.31 -32.86 11.50
C MET A 70 14.89 -32.76 12.07
N LEU A 71 14.49 -33.71 12.92
CA LEU A 71 13.17 -33.68 13.56
C LEU A 71 13.02 -32.48 14.50
N VAL A 72 14.02 -32.23 15.36
CA VAL A 72 13.99 -31.08 16.30
C VAL A 72 14.00 -29.75 15.54
N VAL A 73 14.78 -29.64 14.45
CA VAL A 73 14.83 -28.44 13.62
C VAL A 73 13.50 -28.17 12.93
N MET A 74 12.88 -29.21 12.34
CA MET A 74 11.57 -29.06 11.67
C MET A 74 10.48 -28.66 12.67
N LEU A 75 10.48 -29.25 13.86
CA LEU A 75 9.55 -28.89 14.92
C LEU A 75 9.76 -27.45 15.39
N ALA A 76 11.00 -27.04 15.65
CA ALA A 76 11.33 -25.68 16.05
C ALA A 76 10.91 -24.65 14.99
N LEU A 77 11.15 -24.94 13.71
CA LEU A 77 10.73 -24.07 12.59
C LEU A 77 9.20 -23.96 12.53
N CYS A 78 8.48 -25.08 12.63
CA CYS A 78 7.02 -25.08 12.59
C CYS A 78 6.43 -24.27 13.76
N MET A 79 6.93 -24.48 14.98
CA MET A 79 6.51 -23.71 16.16
C MET A 79 6.86 -22.21 16.04
N THR A 80 7.99 -21.86 15.43
CA THR A 80 8.38 -20.46 15.22
C THR A 80 7.47 -19.77 14.20
N VAL A 81 7.05 -20.47 13.14
CA VAL A 81 6.11 -19.89 12.16
C VAL A 81 4.71 -19.78 12.76
N GLN A 82 4.22 -20.82 13.43
CA GLN A 82 2.85 -20.81 13.98
C GLN A 82 2.66 -19.96 15.22
N GLY A 83 3.70 -19.81 16.05
CA GLY A 83 3.67 -18.93 17.22
C GLY A 83 3.95 -17.48 16.81
N PRO A 84 5.22 -17.02 16.92
CA PRO A 84 5.54 -15.62 16.68
C PRO A 84 5.29 -15.18 15.24
N GLY A 85 5.46 -16.05 14.24
CA GLY A 85 5.15 -15.70 12.84
C GLY A 85 3.67 -15.34 12.65
N THR A 86 2.76 -16.18 13.14
CA THR A 86 1.31 -15.89 13.13
C THR A 86 0.97 -14.66 13.96
N ASN A 87 1.58 -14.48 15.13
CA ASN A 87 1.31 -13.33 15.97
C ASN A 87 1.71 -12.00 15.30
N VAL A 88 2.85 -11.98 14.62
CA VAL A 88 3.27 -10.84 13.76
C VAL A 88 2.21 -10.56 12.69
N LEU A 89 1.76 -11.58 11.96
CA LEU A 89 0.77 -11.40 10.89
C LEU A 89 -0.58 -10.90 11.44
N ASN A 90 -1.01 -11.41 12.60
CA ASN A 90 -2.22 -10.96 13.27
C ASN A 90 -2.10 -9.49 13.71
N ASN A 91 -0.97 -9.09 14.29
CA ASN A 91 -0.70 -7.70 14.67
C ASN A 91 -0.69 -6.76 13.45
N VAL A 92 -0.10 -7.17 12.33
CA VAL A 92 -0.16 -6.42 11.07
C VAL A 92 -1.60 -6.31 10.55
N SER A 93 -2.40 -7.37 10.69
CA SER A 93 -3.82 -7.33 10.33
C SER A 93 -4.61 -6.36 11.20
N GLN A 94 -4.36 -6.33 12.52
CA GLN A 94 -4.99 -5.36 13.43
C GLN A 94 -4.63 -3.92 13.08
N LEU A 95 -3.37 -3.67 12.72
CA LEU A 95 -2.94 -2.36 12.22
C LEU A 95 -3.67 -1.98 10.93
N ALA A 96 -3.80 -2.91 9.97
CA ALA A 96 -4.50 -2.66 8.71
C ALA A 96 -5.99 -2.32 8.93
N LYS A 97 -6.67 -3.01 9.86
CA LYS A 97 -8.05 -2.69 10.26
C LYS A 97 -8.17 -1.31 10.88
N ALA A 98 -7.28 -0.96 11.80
CA ALA A 98 -7.31 0.36 12.45
C ALA A 98 -7.07 1.49 11.44
N LEU A 99 -6.13 1.31 10.51
CA LEU A 99 -5.88 2.26 9.43
C LEU A 99 -7.09 2.41 8.48
N SER A 100 -7.73 1.30 8.13
CA SER A 100 -8.96 1.29 7.33
C SER A 100 -10.09 2.05 8.02
N CYS A 101 -10.34 1.75 9.31
CA CYS A 101 -11.33 2.43 10.13
C CYS A 101 -11.05 3.94 10.25
N GLY A 102 -9.78 4.30 10.50
CA GLY A 102 -9.35 5.70 10.58
C GLY A 102 -9.57 6.45 9.27
N ALA A 103 -9.29 5.82 8.13
CA ALA A 103 -9.55 6.40 6.81
C ALA A 103 -11.05 6.57 6.53
N GLU A 104 -11.89 5.62 6.93
CA GLU A 104 -13.34 5.70 6.76
C GLU A 104 -13.96 6.79 7.65
N LEU A 105 -13.51 6.88 8.90
CA LEU A 105 -13.90 7.93 9.82
C LEU A 105 -13.50 9.31 9.29
N ALA A 106 -12.27 9.46 8.80
CA ALA A 106 -11.80 10.70 8.21
C ALA A 106 -12.63 11.10 6.98
N GLN A 107 -13.01 10.13 6.14
CA GLN A 107 -13.87 10.37 4.97
C GLN A 107 -15.28 10.82 5.38
N ASN A 108 -15.92 10.12 6.33
CA ASN A 108 -17.26 10.45 6.81
C ASN A 108 -17.30 11.83 7.48
N GLN A 109 -16.31 12.15 8.33
CA GLN A 109 -16.19 13.48 8.95
C GLN A 109 -15.96 14.59 7.92
N THR A 110 -15.18 14.32 6.87
CA THR A 110 -14.93 15.28 5.78
C THR A 110 -16.21 15.52 4.96
N ALA A 111 -16.96 14.46 4.65
CA ALA A 111 -18.22 14.55 3.93
C ALA A 111 -19.29 15.34 4.71
N GLU A 112 -19.45 15.06 6.01
CA GLU A 112 -20.40 15.77 6.88
C GLU A 112 -20.08 17.28 6.95
N ARG A 113 -18.81 17.65 7.06
CA ARG A 113 -18.39 19.07 7.08
C ARG A 113 -18.61 19.76 5.75
N LEU A 114 -18.31 19.07 4.65
CA LEU A 114 -18.57 19.59 3.32
C LEU A 114 -20.07 19.84 3.11
N GLN A 115 -20.92 18.97 3.66
CA GLN A 115 -22.36 19.15 3.65
C GLN A 115 -22.80 20.34 4.51
N ARG A 116 -22.26 20.52 5.72
CA ARG A 116 -22.53 21.70 6.56
C ARG A 116 -22.05 23.01 5.93
N ALA A 117 -20.92 23.02 5.23
CA ALA A 117 -20.43 24.20 4.52
C ALA A 117 -21.26 24.55 3.26
N LYS A 118 -22.01 23.58 2.71
CA LYS A 118 -22.85 23.78 1.51
C LYS A 118 -24.07 24.64 1.79
N GLU A 119 -24.68 24.49 2.97
CA GLU A 119 -25.93 25.20 3.33
C GLU A 119 -25.82 26.74 3.25
N PRO A 120 -24.82 27.41 3.85
CA PRO A 120 -24.67 28.86 3.72
C PRO A 120 -24.34 29.30 2.29
N LEU A 121 -23.63 28.46 1.50
CA LEU A 121 -23.36 28.73 0.09
C LEU A 121 -24.63 28.69 -0.77
N LEU A 122 -25.57 27.79 -0.46
CA LEU A 122 -26.89 27.75 -1.12
C LEU A 122 -27.74 28.97 -0.75
N ASN A 123 -27.68 29.43 0.51
CA ASN A 123 -28.37 30.65 0.94
C ASN A 123 -27.83 31.90 0.23
N LEU A 124 -26.50 32.03 0.13
CA LEU A 124 -25.85 33.08 -0.64
C LEU A 124 -26.28 33.07 -2.11
N GLN A 125 -26.35 31.89 -2.72
CA GLN A 125 -26.83 31.73 -4.10
C GLN A 125 -28.26 32.26 -4.27
N ASN A 126 -29.17 31.90 -3.35
CA ASN A 126 -30.55 32.37 -3.40
C ASN A 126 -30.63 33.91 -3.29
N LYS A 127 -29.83 34.53 -2.41
CA LYS A 127 -29.73 35.99 -2.31
C LYS A 127 -29.23 36.63 -3.61
N ILE A 128 -28.18 36.10 -4.24
CA ILE A 128 -27.68 36.61 -5.52
C ILE A 128 -28.75 36.50 -6.62
N LYS A 129 -29.51 35.41 -6.63
CA LYS A 129 -30.63 35.21 -7.55
C LYS A 129 -31.71 36.27 -7.34
N ASP A 130 -32.04 36.61 -6.10
CA ASP A 130 -33.03 37.64 -5.78
C ASP A 130 -32.57 39.04 -6.22
N ILE A 131 -31.31 39.42 -6.02
CA ILE A 131 -30.75 40.67 -6.57
C ILE A 131 -30.89 40.68 -8.09
N GLY A 132 -30.53 39.57 -8.74
CA GLY A 132 -30.63 39.43 -10.18
C GLY A 132 -32.07 39.60 -10.68
N GLN A 133 -33.05 39.06 -9.95
CA GLN A 133 -34.47 39.24 -10.26
C GLN A 133 -34.91 40.70 -10.08
N HIS A 134 -34.52 41.36 -8.99
CA HIS A 134 -34.83 42.76 -8.76
C HIS A 134 -34.20 43.67 -9.82
N ALA A 135 -32.94 43.44 -10.18
CA ALA A 135 -32.24 44.16 -11.24
C ALA A 135 -32.92 43.94 -12.61
N LYS A 136 -33.39 42.71 -12.88
CA LYS A 136 -34.16 42.39 -14.09
C LYS A 136 -35.48 43.17 -14.14
N VAL A 137 -36.21 43.26 -13.04
CA VAL A 137 -37.45 44.06 -12.96
C VAL A 137 -37.20 45.54 -13.28
N VAL A 138 -36.10 46.10 -12.76
CA VAL A 138 -35.68 47.48 -13.07
C VAL A 138 -35.32 47.62 -14.55
N GLY A 139 -34.49 46.71 -15.08
CA GLY A 139 -34.10 46.69 -16.49
C GLY A 139 -35.30 46.59 -17.44
N ASP A 140 -36.28 45.74 -17.12
CA ASP A 140 -37.50 45.61 -17.92
C ASP A 140 -38.38 46.87 -17.86
N ARG A 141 -38.43 47.56 -16.71
CA ARG A 141 -39.12 48.85 -16.57
C ARG A 141 -38.44 49.92 -17.44
N VAL A 142 -37.12 50.04 -17.39
CA VAL A 142 -36.34 50.95 -18.24
C VAL A 142 -36.54 50.62 -19.70
N ARG A 143 -36.47 49.34 -20.09
CA ARG A 143 -36.71 48.89 -21.46
C ARG A 143 -38.11 49.23 -21.96
N LYS A 144 -39.13 49.13 -21.09
CA LYS A 144 -40.51 49.52 -21.44
C LYS A 144 -40.63 51.04 -21.62
N PHE A 145 -39.97 51.82 -20.76
CA PHE A 145 -39.91 53.28 -20.85
C PHE A 145 -39.21 53.75 -22.13
N VAL A 146 -38.00 53.23 -22.41
CA VAL A 146 -37.26 53.53 -23.64
C VAL A 146 -38.06 53.17 -24.89
N ARG A 147 -38.72 52.01 -24.92
CA ARG A 147 -39.62 51.63 -26.03
C ARG A 147 -40.77 52.62 -26.21
N SER A 148 -41.37 53.10 -25.12
CA SER A 148 -42.43 54.11 -25.16
C SER A 148 -41.93 55.43 -25.75
N ILE A 149 -40.77 55.92 -25.31
CA ILE A 149 -40.15 57.15 -25.85
C ILE A 149 -39.82 56.97 -27.33
N THR A 150 -39.15 55.89 -27.71
CA THR A 150 -38.82 55.63 -29.12
C THR A 150 -40.08 55.55 -29.99
N GLY A 151 -41.17 55.00 -29.47
CA GLY A 151 -42.49 55.01 -30.12
C GLY A 151 -42.98 56.44 -30.35
N SER A 152 -43.06 57.25 -29.30
CA SER A 152 -43.49 58.65 -29.35
C SER A 152 -42.61 59.49 -30.29
N THR A 153 -41.28 59.37 -30.21
CA THR A 153 -40.33 60.07 -31.10
C THR A 153 -40.56 59.69 -32.56
N ARG A 154 -40.85 58.41 -32.86
CA ARG A 154 -41.23 57.97 -34.22
C ARG A 154 -42.57 58.54 -34.68
N HIS A 155 -43.54 58.75 -33.78
CA HIS A 155 -44.80 59.40 -34.12
C HIS A 155 -44.59 60.88 -34.43
N VAL A 156 -43.85 61.61 -33.58
CA VAL A 156 -43.48 63.02 -33.80
C VAL A 156 -42.70 63.18 -35.10
N ALA A 157 -41.70 62.32 -35.34
CA ALA A 157 -40.93 62.33 -36.59
C ALA A 157 -41.80 62.08 -37.83
N ARG A 158 -42.80 61.19 -37.74
CA ARG A 158 -43.77 60.95 -38.84
C ARG A 158 -44.70 62.14 -39.05
N ALA A 159 -45.21 62.75 -37.98
CA ALA A 159 -46.05 63.94 -38.07
C ALA A 159 -45.28 65.12 -38.68
N LEU A 160 -44.07 65.40 -38.19
CA LEU A 160 -43.17 66.40 -38.76
C LEU A 160 -42.86 66.12 -40.23
N ARG A 161 -42.59 64.86 -40.60
CA ARG A 161 -42.38 64.47 -42.01
C ARG A 161 -43.59 64.80 -42.88
N ASN A 162 -44.80 64.49 -42.40
CA ASN A 162 -46.03 64.73 -43.16
C ASN A 162 -46.35 66.22 -43.30
N VAL A 163 -46.21 67.00 -42.22
CA VAL A 163 -46.34 68.47 -42.24
C VAL A 163 -45.32 69.08 -43.19
N TRP A 164 -44.10 68.55 -43.21
CA TRP A 164 -43.05 69.07 -44.07
C TRP A 164 -43.19 68.69 -45.55
N LEU A 165 -43.63 67.46 -45.84
CA LEU A 165 -44.00 67.06 -47.21
C LEU A 165 -45.11 67.97 -47.77
N TRP A 166 -46.04 68.39 -46.91
CA TRP A 166 -47.04 69.39 -47.27
C TRP A 166 -46.41 70.77 -47.54
N LEU A 167 -45.55 71.28 -46.65
CA LEU A 167 -44.83 72.55 -46.83
C LEU A 167 -43.92 72.58 -48.07
N SER A 168 -43.24 71.47 -48.38
CA SER A 168 -42.44 71.32 -49.61
C SER A 168 -43.31 71.41 -50.86
N LYS A 169 -44.48 70.73 -50.87
CA LYS A 169 -45.48 70.90 -51.95
C LYS A 169 -45.99 72.33 -52.07
N VAL A 170 -46.15 73.06 -50.96
CA VAL A 170 -46.52 74.48 -50.98
C VAL A 170 -45.40 75.34 -51.57
N GLY A 171 -44.13 75.01 -51.31
CA GLY A 171 -42.96 75.63 -51.95
C GLY A 171 -42.93 75.41 -53.47
N ASP A 172 -43.26 74.21 -53.93
CA ASP A 172 -43.37 73.91 -55.37
C ASP A 172 -44.50 74.70 -56.04
N ILE A 173 -45.61 74.91 -55.33
CA ILE A 173 -46.73 75.75 -55.77
C ILE A 173 -46.32 77.23 -55.80
N CYS A 174 -45.55 77.72 -54.80
CA CYS A 174 -44.99 79.08 -54.81
C CYS A 174 -44.24 79.37 -56.11
N ASN A 175 -43.33 78.46 -56.51
CA ASN A 175 -42.54 78.62 -57.72
C ASN A 175 -43.37 78.55 -59.02
N LYS A 176 -44.52 77.86 -59.00
CA LYS A 176 -45.31 77.59 -60.21
C LYS A 176 -46.40 78.63 -60.48
N GLU A 177 -47.03 79.17 -59.43
CA GLU A 177 -48.19 80.07 -59.56
C GLU A 177 -47.84 81.57 -59.48
N LEU A 178 -46.78 81.97 -58.75
CA LEU A 178 -46.50 83.41 -58.54
C LEU A 178 -45.64 84.08 -59.63
N GLY A 179 -44.87 83.32 -60.42
CA GLY A 179 -43.81 83.92 -61.25
C GLY A 179 -42.82 84.76 -60.40
N SER A 180 -41.86 85.48 -61.01
CA SER A 180 -40.99 86.34 -60.19
C SER A 180 -41.82 87.47 -59.56
N PRO A 181 -41.76 87.69 -58.23
CA PRO A 181 -42.48 88.77 -57.55
C PRO A 181 -42.21 90.15 -58.19
N TYR A 182 -40.99 90.32 -58.67
CA TYR A 182 -40.51 91.47 -59.41
C TYR A 182 -41.37 91.81 -60.64
N ASN A 183 -41.69 90.83 -61.49
CA ASN A 183 -42.40 91.06 -62.76
C ASN A 183 -43.89 91.41 -62.57
N SER A 184 -44.52 90.91 -61.49
CA SER A 184 -45.90 91.28 -61.14
C SER A 184 -45.98 92.69 -60.54
N CYS A 185 -44.99 93.07 -59.73
CA CYS A 185 -44.91 94.42 -59.16
C CYS A 185 -44.70 95.50 -60.25
N ILE A 186 -43.78 95.27 -61.19
CA ILE A 186 -43.53 96.20 -62.31
C ILE A 186 -44.79 96.41 -63.17
N ARG A 187 -45.52 95.32 -63.49
CA ARG A 187 -46.78 95.39 -64.25
C ARG A 187 -47.84 96.26 -63.57
N TRP A 188 -47.95 96.18 -62.25
CA TRP A 188 -48.91 97.00 -61.49
C TRP A 188 -48.56 98.49 -61.52
N ILE A 189 -47.27 98.83 -61.40
CA ILE A 189 -46.81 100.22 -61.46
C ILE A 189 -47.00 100.80 -62.87
N GLU A 190 -46.71 100.03 -63.92
CA GLU A 190 -46.94 100.44 -65.31
C GLU A 190 -48.43 100.63 -65.59
N LYS A 191 -49.28 99.71 -65.12
CA LYS A 191 -50.73 99.85 -65.24
C LYS A 191 -51.27 101.07 -64.50
N ALA A 192 -50.78 101.38 -63.31
CA ALA A 192 -51.16 102.58 -62.57
C ALA A 192 -50.75 103.87 -63.29
N LYS A 193 -49.59 103.87 -63.94
CA LYS A 193 -49.13 104.97 -64.80
C LYS A 193 -50.04 105.12 -66.03
N ASP A 194 -50.41 104.04 -66.69
CA ASP A 194 -51.31 104.07 -67.86
C ASP A 194 -52.75 104.48 -67.50
N ASP A 195 -53.25 104.03 -66.34
CA ASP A 195 -54.57 104.44 -65.83
C ASP A 195 -54.57 105.93 -65.42
N CYS A 196 -53.44 106.45 -64.90
CA CYS A 196 -53.25 107.88 -64.62
C CYS A 196 -53.25 108.73 -65.90
N GLU A 197 -52.52 108.30 -66.94
CA GLU A 197 -52.48 108.99 -68.24
C GLU A 197 -53.88 109.06 -68.88
N ARG A 198 -54.69 108.00 -68.72
CA ARG A 198 -56.08 107.98 -69.19
C ARG A 198 -57.00 108.92 -68.40
N ALA A 199 -56.76 109.12 -67.10
CA ALA A 199 -57.59 109.98 -66.25
C ALA A 199 -57.28 111.48 -66.40
N LEU A 200 -56.03 111.84 -66.73
CA LEU A 200 -55.54 113.23 -66.80
C LEU A 200 -54.85 113.54 -68.16
N PRO A 201 -55.60 113.60 -69.27
CA PRO A 201 -55.02 113.75 -70.61
C PRO A 201 -54.29 115.09 -70.84
N LEU A 202 -54.71 116.17 -70.16
CA LEU A 202 -54.08 117.50 -70.26
C LEU A 202 -52.80 117.66 -69.41
N LEU A 203 -52.59 116.80 -68.41
CA LEU A 203 -51.48 116.87 -67.45
C LEU A 203 -50.71 115.53 -67.38
N PHE A 204 -50.57 114.84 -68.52
CA PHE A 204 -49.99 113.50 -68.60
C PHE A 204 -48.57 113.38 -68.00
N PHE A 205 -47.78 114.47 -68.04
CA PHE A 205 -46.41 114.46 -67.55
C PHE A 205 -46.30 114.14 -66.04
N ILE A 206 -47.32 114.44 -65.24
CA ILE A 206 -47.33 114.19 -63.79
C ILE A 206 -47.35 112.68 -63.49
N CYS A 207 -47.96 111.87 -64.37
CA CYS A 207 -48.10 110.43 -64.19
C CYS A 207 -46.76 109.67 -64.27
N TYR A 208 -45.69 110.28 -64.78
CA TYR A 208 -44.35 109.67 -64.77
C TYR A 208 -43.75 109.52 -63.37
N VAL A 209 -44.21 110.28 -62.37
CA VAL A 209 -43.78 110.11 -60.98
C VAL A 209 -44.08 108.71 -60.44
N VAL A 210 -45.15 108.06 -60.94
CA VAL A 210 -45.52 106.68 -60.56
C VAL A 210 -44.43 105.67 -60.92
N LEU A 211 -43.70 105.89 -62.03
CA LEU A 211 -42.59 105.03 -62.45
C LEU A 211 -41.38 105.14 -61.50
N GLY A 212 -41.25 106.24 -60.76
CA GLY A 212 -40.22 106.41 -59.73
C GLY A 212 -40.32 105.37 -58.60
N PHE A 213 -41.50 104.78 -58.37
CA PHE A 213 -41.72 103.75 -57.35
C PHE A 213 -41.25 102.34 -57.77
N LYS A 214 -40.75 102.14 -59.00
CA LYS A 214 -40.27 100.83 -59.48
C LYS A 214 -39.18 100.18 -58.60
N TRP A 215 -38.36 100.98 -57.93
CA TRP A 215 -37.30 100.49 -57.03
C TRP A 215 -37.83 99.68 -55.83
N LEU A 216 -39.10 99.87 -55.44
CA LEU A 216 -39.72 99.06 -54.37
C LEU A 216 -39.94 97.60 -54.81
N CYS A 217 -40.05 97.33 -56.12
CA CYS A 217 -40.25 95.98 -56.64
C CYS A 217 -39.02 95.07 -56.44
N THR A 218 -37.82 95.63 -56.33
CA THR A 218 -36.59 94.86 -56.01
C THR A 218 -36.60 94.29 -54.60
N VAL A 219 -37.32 94.91 -53.66
CA VAL A 219 -37.46 94.40 -52.28
C VAL A 219 -38.37 93.16 -52.24
N ALA A 220 -39.34 93.06 -53.15
CA ALA A 220 -40.26 91.91 -53.22
C ALA A 220 -39.56 90.60 -53.63
N ASP A 221 -38.46 90.68 -54.39
CA ASP A 221 -37.72 89.49 -54.84
C ASP A 221 -36.92 88.82 -53.71
N VAL A 222 -36.30 89.64 -52.84
CA VAL A 222 -35.54 89.16 -51.67
C VAL A 222 -36.45 88.51 -50.63
N VAL A 223 -37.63 89.08 -50.40
CA VAL A 223 -38.61 88.51 -49.46
C VAL A 223 -39.20 87.20 -50.02
N GLY A 224 -39.47 87.13 -51.33
CA GLY A 224 -39.96 85.90 -51.99
C GLY A 224 -38.96 84.74 -51.93
N ALA A 225 -37.66 85.02 -52.16
CA ALA A 225 -36.60 84.01 -52.07
C ALA A 225 -36.47 83.39 -50.67
N PHE A 226 -36.72 84.17 -49.60
CA PHE A 226 -36.65 83.68 -48.22
C PHE A 226 -37.74 82.64 -47.92
N PHE A 227 -38.96 82.82 -48.43
CA PHE A 227 -40.05 81.87 -48.16
C PHE A 227 -40.00 80.63 -49.06
N CYS A 228 -39.45 80.72 -50.27
CA CYS A 228 -39.54 79.62 -51.24
C CYS A 228 -38.28 78.72 -51.30
N ILE A 229 -37.15 79.08 -50.68
CA ILE A 229 -35.91 78.26 -50.62
C ILE A 229 -35.74 77.51 -49.28
N VAL A 230 -36.22 78.09 -48.18
CA VAL A 230 -36.15 77.49 -46.83
C VAL A 230 -36.78 76.07 -46.71
N PRO A 231 -37.82 75.69 -47.49
CA PRO A 231 -38.42 74.35 -47.39
C PRO A 231 -37.48 73.16 -47.72
N GLN A 232 -36.36 73.37 -48.42
CA GLN A 232 -35.53 72.26 -48.93
C GLN A 232 -34.42 71.82 -47.96
N TYR A 233 -33.92 72.70 -47.08
CA TYR A 233 -32.77 72.43 -46.20
C TYR A 233 -33.14 71.81 -44.84
N ILE A 234 -34.35 72.07 -44.33
CA ILE A 234 -34.72 71.71 -42.96
C ILE A 234 -34.99 70.19 -42.81
N GLN A 235 -35.42 69.49 -43.86
CA GLN A 235 -35.66 68.04 -43.79
C GLN A 235 -34.38 67.24 -43.53
N ALA A 236 -33.28 67.61 -44.20
CA ALA A 236 -31.97 67.01 -43.96
C ALA A 236 -31.48 67.32 -42.54
N PHE A 237 -31.70 68.55 -42.08
CA PHE A 237 -31.34 68.99 -40.73
C PHE A 237 -32.08 68.20 -39.63
N VAL A 238 -33.40 68.02 -39.73
CA VAL A 238 -34.18 67.28 -38.70
C VAL A 238 -33.79 65.80 -38.64
N ARG A 239 -33.57 65.16 -39.79
CA ARG A 239 -33.19 63.75 -39.83
C ARG A 239 -31.79 63.52 -39.24
N ALA A 240 -30.83 64.36 -39.62
CA ALA A 240 -29.44 64.24 -39.18
C ALA A 240 -29.24 64.71 -37.73
N ASN A 241 -29.88 65.81 -37.31
CA ASN A 241 -29.58 66.46 -36.03
C ASN A 241 -30.61 66.19 -34.92
N VAL A 242 -31.78 65.63 -35.22
CA VAL A 242 -32.82 65.38 -34.20
C VAL A 242 -33.18 63.90 -34.10
N ALA A 243 -33.62 63.29 -35.20
CA ALA A 243 -34.15 61.92 -35.14
C ALA A 243 -33.06 60.87 -34.88
N ALA A 244 -31.98 60.87 -35.68
CA ALA A 244 -30.90 59.90 -35.57
C ALA A 244 -30.19 59.91 -34.21
N PRO A 245 -29.68 61.06 -33.69
CA PRO A 245 -28.96 61.09 -32.42
C PRO A 245 -29.83 60.70 -31.22
N ILE A 246 -31.12 61.07 -31.21
CA ILE A 246 -32.04 60.68 -30.13
C ILE A 246 -32.29 59.18 -30.17
N THR A 247 -32.50 58.58 -31.34
CA THR A 247 -32.71 57.13 -31.43
C THR A 247 -31.46 56.34 -31.06
N ASP A 248 -30.28 56.85 -31.40
CA ASP A 248 -29.01 56.19 -31.11
C ASP A 248 -28.69 56.25 -29.60
N ALA A 249 -28.86 57.41 -28.98
CA ALA A 249 -28.73 57.58 -27.53
C ALA A 249 -29.72 56.68 -26.75
N LEU A 250 -30.98 56.57 -27.21
CA LEU A 250 -31.98 55.69 -26.60
C LEU A 250 -31.63 54.20 -26.79
N ASN A 251 -31.05 53.83 -27.92
CA ASN A 251 -30.58 52.46 -28.15
C ASN A 251 -29.36 52.12 -27.30
N HIS A 252 -28.44 53.06 -27.13
CA HIS A 252 -27.29 52.90 -26.24
C HIS A 252 -27.73 52.70 -24.79
N ILE A 253 -28.65 53.55 -24.31
CA ILE A 253 -29.28 53.38 -22.99
C ILE A 253 -29.95 52.00 -22.91
N ARG A 254 -30.71 51.58 -23.93
CA ARG A 254 -31.35 50.26 -23.92
C ARG A 254 -30.36 49.11 -23.75
N GLN A 255 -29.21 49.16 -24.43
CA GLN A 255 -28.19 48.11 -24.39
C GLN A 255 -27.55 47.98 -23.00
N GLU A 256 -27.33 49.09 -22.29
CA GLU A 256 -26.79 49.07 -20.92
C GLU A 256 -27.72 48.36 -19.91
N PHE A 257 -29.01 48.19 -20.23
CA PHE A 257 -29.98 47.50 -19.38
C PHE A 257 -30.40 46.11 -19.91
N GLU A 258 -29.64 45.51 -20.84
CA GLU A 258 -29.87 44.13 -21.28
C GLU A 258 -29.13 43.12 -20.40
N PHE A 259 -29.78 42.69 -19.32
CA PHE A 259 -29.25 41.65 -18.44
C PHE A 259 -29.78 40.25 -18.82
N ASN A 260 -28.87 39.31 -19.11
CA ASN A 260 -29.15 37.87 -19.18
C ASN A 260 -28.40 37.16 -18.04
N ILE A 261 -29.12 36.73 -17.00
CA ILE A 261 -28.52 36.12 -15.81
C ILE A 261 -28.76 34.61 -15.87
N SER A 262 -27.70 33.87 -16.20
CA SER A 262 -27.67 32.41 -16.11
C SER A 262 -26.67 32.02 -15.01
N ILE A 263 -27.18 31.41 -13.94
CA ILE A 263 -26.36 30.94 -12.83
C ILE A 263 -26.28 29.41 -12.94
N VAL A 264 -25.08 28.88 -13.24
CA VAL A 264 -24.82 27.43 -13.34
C VAL A 264 -23.86 27.03 -12.22
N HIS A 265 -24.27 26.08 -11.38
CA HIS A 265 -23.42 25.53 -10.33
C HIS A 265 -23.17 24.05 -10.56
N HIS A 266 -21.90 23.66 -10.47
CA HIS A 266 -21.48 22.27 -10.48
C HIS A 266 -20.86 21.92 -9.12
N PHE A 267 -21.69 21.45 -8.19
CA PHE A 267 -21.20 20.82 -6.97
C PHE A 267 -21.27 19.30 -7.12
N ASN A 268 -20.36 18.73 -7.90
CA ASN A 268 -20.26 17.28 -8.06
C ASN A 268 -19.04 16.78 -7.28
N VAL A 269 -19.26 16.39 -6.03
CA VAL A 269 -18.22 15.79 -5.19
C VAL A 269 -18.51 14.30 -5.12
N SER A 270 -17.98 13.57 -6.10
CA SER A 270 -18.05 12.12 -6.15
C SER A 270 -16.79 11.52 -5.51
N LEU A 271 -16.97 10.88 -4.35
CA LEU A 271 -15.94 10.04 -3.74
C LEU A 271 -15.99 8.66 -4.40
N ASN A 272 -15.42 8.53 -5.60
CA ASN A 272 -15.38 7.26 -6.33
C ASN A 272 -14.26 6.38 -5.78
N ALA A 273 -14.58 5.54 -4.79
CA ALA A 273 -13.71 4.46 -4.34
C ALA A 273 -14.13 3.15 -5.05
N SER A 274 -13.17 2.42 -5.62
CA SER A 274 -13.42 1.13 -6.28
C SER A 274 -13.69 -0.01 -5.30
N LYS A 275 -13.28 0.16 -4.03
CA LYS A 275 -13.52 -0.75 -2.91
C LYS A 275 -13.81 0.07 -1.65
N SER A 276 -14.65 -0.45 -0.75
CA SER A 276 -14.77 0.16 0.58
C SER A 276 -13.52 -0.15 1.41
N LEU A 277 -13.16 0.76 2.31
CA LEU A 277 -12.00 0.58 3.18
C LEU A 277 -12.16 -0.70 4.03
N GLY A 278 -13.36 -0.93 4.57
CA GLY A 278 -13.70 -2.18 5.27
C GLY A 278 -13.44 -3.45 4.45
N GLN A 279 -13.76 -3.48 3.15
CA GLN A 279 -13.46 -4.61 2.27
C GLN A 279 -11.95 -4.84 2.10
N VAL A 280 -11.14 -3.77 2.05
CA VAL A 280 -9.67 -3.92 1.98
C VAL A 280 -9.11 -4.60 3.22
N SER A 281 -9.65 -4.29 4.41
CA SER A 281 -9.22 -4.94 5.65
C SER A 281 -9.59 -6.43 5.72
N LEU A 282 -10.76 -6.79 5.17
CA LEU A 282 -11.22 -8.19 5.07
C LEU A 282 -10.37 -8.98 4.08
N ASP A 283 -10.07 -8.41 2.91
CA ASP A 283 -9.18 -9.04 1.91
C ASP A 283 -7.78 -9.33 2.50
N ILE A 284 -7.25 -8.43 3.34
CA ILE A 284 -5.96 -8.62 4.01
C ILE A 284 -6.03 -9.74 5.05
N MET A 285 -7.10 -9.81 5.86
CA MET A 285 -7.31 -10.90 6.82
C MET A 285 -7.41 -12.26 6.13
N GLU A 286 -8.18 -12.33 5.06
CA GLU A 286 -8.39 -13.56 4.29
C GLU A 286 -7.06 -14.03 3.68
N ALA A 287 -6.27 -13.12 3.10
CA ALA A 287 -4.95 -13.45 2.56
C ALA A 287 -4.00 -13.98 3.64
N VAL A 288 -3.98 -13.37 4.83
CA VAL A 288 -3.19 -13.81 5.98
C VAL A 288 -3.61 -15.22 6.42
N GLN A 289 -4.90 -15.46 6.57
CA GLN A 289 -5.43 -16.75 7.01
C GLN A 289 -5.16 -17.85 5.99
N GLN A 290 -5.31 -17.55 4.69
CA GLN A 290 -4.98 -18.47 3.60
C GLN A 290 -3.48 -18.84 3.58
N HIS A 291 -2.60 -17.91 3.93
CA HIS A 291 -1.16 -18.18 4.00
C HIS A 291 -0.77 -18.97 5.26
N LEU A 292 -1.54 -18.88 6.34
CA LEU A 292 -1.28 -19.56 7.61
C LEU A 292 -1.84 -20.99 7.67
N GLU A 293 -2.94 -21.27 6.97
CA GLU A 293 -3.56 -22.60 6.89
C GLU A 293 -2.60 -23.76 6.55
N PRO A 294 -1.72 -23.68 5.52
CA PRO A 294 -0.80 -24.78 5.19
C PRO A 294 0.19 -25.06 6.33
N TYR A 295 0.53 -24.06 7.14
CA TYR A 295 1.41 -24.27 8.28
C TYR A 295 0.70 -25.01 9.39
N HIS A 296 -0.56 -24.68 9.71
CA HIS A 296 -1.39 -25.41 10.68
C HIS A 296 -1.53 -26.89 10.31
N HIS A 297 -1.89 -27.17 9.05
CA HIS A 297 -1.89 -28.54 8.52
C HIS A 297 -0.51 -29.21 8.63
N GLY A 298 0.58 -28.46 8.51
CA GLY A 298 1.95 -28.96 8.67
C GLY A 298 2.25 -29.55 10.05
N LEU A 299 1.69 -29.01 11.14
CA LEU A 299 1.88 -29.56 12.51
C LEU A 299 1.04 -30.79 12.77
N GLU A 300 -0.18 -30.83 12.21
CA GLU A 300 -1.01 -32.04 12.23
C GLU A 300 -0.32 -33.17 11.44
N ILE A 301 0.23 -32.86 10.26
CA ILE A 301 1.06 -33.80 9.49
C ILE A 301 2.30 -34.22 10.30
N PHE A 302 2.91 -33.32 11.07
CA PHE A 302 4.06 -33.63 11.91
C PHE A 302 3.73 -34.67 13.01
N SER A 303 2.50 -34.72 13.54
CA SER A 303 2.09 -35.75 14.51
C SER A 303 2.00 -37.14 13.86
N TYR A 304 1.55 -37.24 12.61
CA TYR A 304 1.61 -38.49 11.85
C TYR A 304 3.06 -38.86 11.48
N ILE A 305 3.89 -37.87 11.17
CA ILE A 305 5.31 -38.06 10.86
C ILE A 305 6.09 -38.50 12.11
N SER A 306 5.71 -38.13 13.34
CA SER A 306 6.49 -38.50 14.53
C SER A 306 6.52 -40.02 14.76
N PHE A 307 5.41 -40.72 14.47
CA PHE A 307 5.41 -42.19 14.48
C PHE A 307 6.31 -42.78 13.39
N LEU A 308 6.24 -42.25 12.17
CA LEU A 308 7.13 -42.63 11.06
C LEU A 308 8.60 -42.35 11.38
N ALA A 309 8.88 -41.27 12.12
CA ALA A 309 10.21 -40.90 12.55
C ALA A 309 10.78 -41.90 13.58
N ILE A 310 9.95 -42.41 14.49
CA ILE A 310 10.36 -43.49 15.41
C ILE A 310 10.68 -44.77 14.62
N LEU A 311 9.84 -45.13 13.64
CA LEU A 311 10.10 -46.28 12.77
C LEU A 311 11.38 -46.09 11.96
N TYR A 312 11.62 -44.88 11.46
CA TYR A 312 12.83 -44.51 10.73
C TYR A 312 14.10 -44.62 11.60
N LEU A 313 14.05 -44.15 12.85
CA LEU A 313 15.14 -44.32 13.82
C LEU A 313 15.39 -45.80 14.13
N CYS A 314 14.33 -46.60 14.29
CA CYS A 314 14.45 -48.05 14.45
C CYS A 314 15.06 -48.72 13.22
N PHE A 315 14.68 -48.30 12.01
CA PHE A 315 15.25 -48.79 10.76
C PHE A 315 16.75 -48.49 10.67
N HIS A 316 17.17 -47.25 10.97
CA HIS A 316 18.59 -46.89 11.03
C HIS A 316 19.35 -47.68 12.09
N ALA A 317 18.77 -47.91 13.26
CA ALA A 317 19.37 -48.76 14.28
C ALA A 317 19.54 -50.21 13.78
N MET A 318 18.52 -50.78 13.13
CA MET A 318 18.62 -52.12 12.52
C MET A 318 19.67 -52.17 11.41
N TRP A 319 19.74 -51.13 10.58
CA TRP A 319 20.73 -51.02 9.51
C TRP A 319 22.15 -50.93 10.07
N TYR A 320 22.38 -50.07 11.05
CA TYR A 320 23.66 -49.96 11.75
C TYR A 320 24.05 -51.31 12.37
N TRP A 321 23.11 -51.97 13.05
CA TRP A 321 23.35 -53.29 13.63
C TRP A 321 23.74 -54.34 12.59
N ARG A 322 23.01 -54.44 11.46
CA ARG A 322 23.35 -55.37 10.37
C ARG A 322 24.73 -55.09 9.81
N ARG A 323 25.04 -53.83 9.52
CA ARG A 323 26.33 -53.43 8.97
C ARG A 323 27.46 -53.67 9.97
N TYR A 324 27.24 -53.42 11.26
CA TYR A 324 28.22 -53.70 12.30
C TYR A 324 28.61 -55.19 12.37
N LEU A 325 27.68 -56.11 12.06
CA LEU A 325 27.95 -57.55 12.05
C LEU A 325 28.65 -58.04 10.77
N TRP A 326 28.33 -57.43 9.62
CA TRP A 326 28.77 -57.90 8.31
C TRP A 326 30.00 -57.18 7.74
N ASP A 327 30.25 -55.94 8.14
CA ASP A 327 31.29 -55.08 7.57
C ASP A 327 32.34 -54.72 8.64
N ASP A 328 33.52 -55.33 8.53
CA ASP A 328 34.61 -55.12 9.50
C ASP A 328 35.28 -53.74 9.37
N THR A 329 35.06 -53.03 8.25
CA THR A 329 35.59 -51.67 8.03
C THR A 329 34.68 -50.59 8.61
N PHE A 330 33.39 -50.91 8.80
CA PHE A 330 32.37 -49.94 9.18
C PHE A 330 32.50 -49.47 10.62
N ASP A 331 32.72 -48.17 10.84
CA ASP A 331 32.83 -47.55 12.17
C ASP A 331 33.89 -48.24 13.07
N ASN A 332 34.91 -48.86 12.45
CA ASN A 332 35.99 -49.56 13.13
C ASN A 332 37.23 -48.67 13.27
N VAL A 333 37.09 -47.60 14.04
CA VAL A 333 38.14 -46.59 14.25
C VAL A 333 38.55 -46.43 15.72
N TYR A 334 37.98 -47.26 16.60
CA TYR A 334 38.11 -47.08 18.04
C TYR A 334 39.22 -47.94 18.64
N ILE A 335 40.06 -47.33 19.47
CA ILE A 335 41.08 -48.02 20.25
C ILE A 335 40.51 -48.32 21.63
N THR A 336 39.98 -49.53 21.81
CA THR A 336 39.38 -49.97 23.07
C THR A 336 40.43 -50.47 24.06
N ARG A 337 40.07 -50.64 25.34
CA ARG A 337 40.97 -51.25 26.34
C ARG A 337 41.42 -52.67 25.94
N ARG A 338 40.52 -53.45 25.34
CA ARG A 338 40.82 -54.80 24.81
C ARG A 338 41.79 -54.77 23.63
N PHE A 339 41.74 -53.73 22.80
CA PHE A 339 42.72 -53.52 21.73
C PHE A 339 44.13 -53.29 22.31
N VAL A 340 44.23 -52.47 23.35
CA VAL A 340 45.52 -52.21 24.03
C VAL A 340 46.06 -53.49 24.66
N GLU A 341 45.21 -54.28 25.32
CA GLU A 341 45.60 -55.57 25.88
C GLU A 341 46.08 -56.57 24.81
N LEU A 342 45.40 -56.62 23.66
CA LEU A 342 45.84 -57.43 22.52
C LEU A 342 47.22 -57.01 22.00
N ASP A 343 47.49 -55.70 21.91
CA ASP A 343 48.77 -55.16 21.46
C ASP A 343 49.90 -55.49 22.45
N LEU A 344 49.63 -55.37 23.76
CA LEU A 344 50.58 -55.73 24.83
C LEU A 344 50.95 -57.21 24.79
N ARG A 345 49.96 -58.11 24.67
CA ARG A 345 50.23 -59.57 24.55
C ARG A 345 51.05 -59.90 23.30
N ARG A 346 50.84 -59.18 22.18
CA ARG A 346 51.66 -59.34 20.97
C ARG A 346 53.09 -58.84 21.19
N ALA A 347 53.27 -57.74 21.94
CA ALA A 347 54.57 -57.21 22.31
C ALA A 347 55.38 -58.21 23.16
N GLU A 348 54.75 -58.83 24.15
CA GLU A 348 55.36 -59.89 25.00
C GLU A 348 55.81 -61.09 24.16
N GLN A 349 55.11 -61.39 23.08
CA GLN A 349 55.42 -62.48 22.14
C GLN A 349 56.44 -62.09 21.06
N GLY A 350 57.02 -60.88 21.10
CA GLY A 350 57.96 -60.38 20.09
C GLY A 350 57.32 -60.14 18.70
N ARG A 351 55.99 -59.99 18.62
CA ARG A 351 55.26 -59.70 17.37
C ARG A 351 55.19 -58.19 17.12
N PRO A 352 54.96 -57.75 15.86
CA PRO A 352 54.85 -56.32 15.55
C PRO A 352 53.69 -55.66 16.31
N THR A 353 53.96 -54.48 16.86
CA THR A 353 53.02 -53.69 17.68
C THR A 353 52.49 -52.48 16.94
N VAL A 354 51.28 -52.05 17.30
CA VAL A 354 50.63 -50.86 16.73
C VAL A 354 50.88 -49.63 17.61
N LEU A 355 50.97 -49.75 18.92
CA LEU A 355 51.18 -48.61 19.81
C LEU A 355 52.69 -48.30 19.97
N PRO A 356 53.10 -47.01 20.07
CA PRO A 356 52.28 -45.79 20.12
C PRO A 356 51.76 -45.32 18.76
N LEU A 357 50.61 -44.63 18.76
CA LEU A 357 50.05 -44.02 17.55
C LEU A 357 50.80 -42.72 17.19
N THR A 358 51.12 -42.57 15.90
CA THR A 358 51.68 -41.34 15.32
C THR A 358 50.68 -40.17 15.40
N ALA A 359 51.17 -38.93 15.33
CA ALA A 359 50.30 -37.74 15.39
C ALA A 359 49.21 -37.73 14.28
N ARG A 360 49.53 -38.25 13.09
CA ARG A 360 48.56 -38.39 11.98
C ARG A 360 47.51 -39.46 12.28
N GLU A 361 47.91 -40.58 12.86
CA GLU A 361 47.03 -41.69 13.23
C GLU A 361 46.09 -41.32 14.38
N ARG A 362 46.56 -40.56 15.39
CA ARG A 362 45.70 -40.05 16.49
C ARG A 362 44.54 -39.17 15.99
N GLY A 363 44.68 -38.56 14.81
CA GLY A 363 43.60 -37.82 14.17
C GLY A 363 42.53 -38.69 13.51
N ARG A 364 42.78 -40.00 13.33
CA ARG A 364 41.87 -40.97 12.71
C ARG A 364 41.37 -42.03 13.70
N TYR A 365 42.26 -42.59 14.52
CA TYR A 365 41.96 -43.62 15.51
C TYR A 365 41.86 -42.98 16.89
N ILE A 366 40.73 -43.20 17.56
CA ILE A 366 40.39 -42.52 18.81
C ILE A 366 39.96 -43.52 19.89
N PRO A 367 40.29 -43.29 21.18
CA PRO A 367 39.67 -44.03 22.27
C PRO A 367 38.16 -43.71 22.34
N PRO A 368 37.26 -44.69 22.60
CA PRO A 368 35.83 -44.44 22.71
C PRO A 368 35.47 -43.35 23.74
N ALA A 369 36.15 -43.37 24.89
CA ALA A 369 35.94 -42.45 26.01
C ALA A 369 36.76 -41.15 25.92
N ALA A 370 37.44 -40.89 24.79
CA ALA A 370 38.22 -39.68 24.63
C ALA A 370 37.33 -38.43 24.55
N LEU A 371 37.67 -37.38 25.31
CA LEU A 371 36.97 -36.10 25.26
C LEU A 371 37.36 -35.23 24.06
N TRP A 372 38.38 -35.61 23.29
CA TRP A 372 38.73 -34.88 22.07
C TRP A 372 38.01 -35.46 20.85
N LEU A 373 37.77 -34.60 19.87
CA LEU A 373 37.11 -34.92 18.60
C LEU A 373 38.14 -35.36 17.55
N SER A 374 37.81 -36.39 16.78
CA SER A 374 38.52 -36.78 15.57
C SER A 374 38.46 -35.67 14.51
N LYS A 375 39.36 -35.67 13.52
CA LYS A 375 39.34 -34.66 12.43
C LYS A 375 37.99 -34.65 11.69
N LYS A 376 37.41 -35.84 11.46
CA LYS A 376 36.09 -35.98 10.82
C LYS A 376 34.97 -35.43 11.71
N GLU A 377 34.99 -35.75 13.00
CA GLU A 377 33.99 -35.27 13.97
C GLU A 377 34.07 -33.75 14.15
N ARG A 378 35.28 -33.18 14.19
CA ARG A 378 35.49 -31.72 14.30
C ARG A 378 34.94 -30.96 13.09
N GLN A 379 35.17 -31.48 11.88
CA GLN A 379 34.61 -30.88 10.66
C GLN A 379 33.08 -30.92 10.68
N GLN A 380 32.50 -32.06 11.04
CA GLN A 380 31.04 -32.21 11.15
C GLN A 380 30.45 -31.33 12.25
N TYR A 381 31.12 -31.22 13.40
CA TYR A 381 30.74 -30.33 14.49
C TYR A 381 30.70 -28.87 14.03
N GLY A 382 31.73 -28.40 13.32
CA GLY A 382 31.76 -27.03 12.78
C GLY A 382 30.61 -26.72 11.83
N ILE A 383 30.32 -27.62 10.88
CA ILE A 383 29.18 -27.47 9.95
C ILE A 383 27.85 -27.42 10.71
N GLN A 384 27.68 -28.27 11.73
CA GLN A 384 26.47 -28.33 12.53
C GLN A 384 26.29 -27.09 13.41
N LEU A 385 27.38 -26.59 14.02
CA LEU A 385 27.37 -25.39 14.84
C LEU A 385 27.03 -24.14 14.01
N MET A 386 27.58 -24.01 12.80
CA MET A 386 27.22 -22.94 11.88
C MET A 386 25.75 -23.03 11.45
N GLY A 387 25.26 -24.24 11.18
CA GLY A 387 23.85 -24.49 10.90
C GLY A 387 22.94 -24.04 12.06
N LEU A 388 23.29 -24.40 13.30
CA LEU A 388 22.58 -23.99 14.51
C LEU A 388 22.57 -22.47 14.67
N LEU A 389 23.75 -21.84 14.61
CA LEU A 389 23.90 -20.39 14.78
C LEU A 389 23.02 -19.61 13.79
N ARG A 390 22.98 -20.05 12.52
CA ARG A 390 22.12 -19.45 11.49
C ARG A 390 20.64 -19.51 11.86
N HIS A 391 20.17 -20.65 12.36
CA HIS A 391 18.75 -20.81 12.71
C HIS A 391 18.38 -20.15 14.03
N VAL A 392 19.32 -20.08 14.99
CA VAL A 392 19.13 -19.31 16.23
C VAL A 392 19.02 -17.82 15.89
N LEU A 393 19.86 -17.32 14.99
CA LEU A 393 19.77 -15.93 14.52
C LEU A 393 18.42 -15.65 13.84
N LEU A 394 17.96 -16.55 12.96
CA LEU A 394 16.67 -16.44 12.31
C LEU A 394 15.51 -16.46 13.33
N GLY A 395 15.47 -17.46 14.22
CA GLY A 395 14.42 -17.57 15.23
C GLY A 395 14.39 -16.37 16.18
N PHE A 396 15.56 -15.91 16.63
CA PHE A 396 15.69 -14.70 17.43
C PHE A 396 15.19 -13.46 16.69
N SER A 397 15.49 -13.32 15.39
CA SER A 397 15.00 -12.18 14.59
C SER A 397 13.47 -12.15 14.46
N ILE A 398 12.82 -13.32 14.36
CA ILE A 398 11.36 -13.43 14.29
C ILE A 398 10.72 -13.08 15.64
N ILE A 399 11.26 -13.61 16.74
CA ILE A 399 10.78 -13.29 18.09
C ILE A 399 10.96 -11.80 18.40
N LEU A 400 12.09 -11.22 18.01
CA LEU A 400 12.34 -9.78 18.17
C LEU A 400 11.37 -8.96 17.32
N ALA A 401 11.05 -9.39 16.10
CA ALA A 401 10.06 -8.74 15.25
C ALA A 401 8.66 -8.78 15.90
N ASP A 402 8.26 -9.93 16.45
CA ASP A 402 6.97 -10.07 17.15
C ASP A 402 6.88 -9.15 18.36
N TYR A 403 7.89 -9.18 19.24
CA TYR A 403 7.93 -8.31 20.42
C TYR A 403 7.97 -6.81 20.05
N SER A 404 8.76 -6.44 19.04
CA SER A 404 8.87 -5.05 18.60
C SER A 404 7.60 -4.53 17.94
N ILE A 405 6.90 -5.34 17.12
CA ILE A 405 5.62 -4.96 16.53
C ILE A 405 4.55 -4.83 17.61
N PHE A 406 4.46 -5.79 18.53
CA PHE A 406 3.57 -5.69 19.69
C PHE A 406 3.79 -4.40 20.47
N TRP A 407 5.04 -4.12 20.85
CA TRP A 407 5.37 -2.92 21.65
C TRP A 407 5.14 -1.62 20.88
N LEU A 408 5.41 -1.61 19.57
CA LEU A 408 5.13 -0.46 18.71
C LEU A 408 3.63 -0.19 18.61
N LEU A 409 2.81 -1.24 18.43
CA LEU A 409 1.36 -1.11 18.36
C LEU A 409 0.75 -0.71 19.71
N ASP A 410 1.30 -1.20 20.81
CA ASP A 410 0.87 -0.81 22.16
C ASP A 410 1.25 0.65 22.47
N LEU A 411 2.45 1.09 22.08
CA LEU A 411 2.86 2.49 22.16
C LEU A 411 1.93 3.38 21.31
N PHE A 412 1.61 2.94 20.09
CA PHE A 412 0.63 3.62 19.24
C PHE A 412 -0.74 3.67 19.93
N ARG A 413 -1.25 2.56 20.45
CA ARG A 413 -2.51 2.50 21.20
C ARG A 413 -2.51 3.52 22.34
N HIS A 414 -1.46 3.59 23.14
CA HIS A 414 -1.36 4.53 24.24
C HIS A 414 -1.34 5.98 23.76
N GLN A 415 -0.52 6.30 22.75
CA GLN A 415 -0.38 7.66 22.23
C GLN A 415 -1.61 8.14 21.45
N LEU A 416 -2.28 7.25 20.71
CA LEU A 416 -3.48 7.52 19.92
C LEU A 416 -4.76 7.49 20.77
N SER A 417 -4.74 6.88 21.96
CA SER A 417 -5.85 6.97 22.93
C SER A 417 -5.99 8.35 23.54
N ALA A 418 -4.92 9.16 23.51
CA ALA A 418 -5.00 10.58 23.81
C ALA A 418 -5.71 11.28 22.64
N GLU A 419 -6.90 11.83 22.90
CA GLU A 419 -7.75 12.48 21.90
C GLU A 419 -6.98 13.62 21.19
N ILE A 420 -6.41 13.35 20.01
CA ILE A 420 -5.75 14.38 19.20
C ILE A 420 -6.85 15.20 18.53
N ILE A 421 -7.35 16.17 19.28
CA ILE A 421 -8.20 17.23 18.74
C ILE A 421 -7.28 18.12 17.91
N ALA A 422 -7.27 17.94 16.58
CA ALA A 422 -6.63 18.87 15.69
C ALA A 422 -7.42 20.20 15.76
N ARG A 423 -6.99 21.08 16.66
CA ARG A 423 -7.44 22.47 16.68
C ARG A 423 -6.72 23.17 15.53
N ALA A 424 -7.47 23.72 14.58
CA ALA A 424 -6.88 24.59 13.57
C ALA A 424 -6.15 25.73 14.31
N PRO A 425 -4.83 25.94 14.07
CA PRO A 425 -4.00 26.80 14.93
C PRO A 425 -4.37 28.29 14.86
N LEU A 426 -5.20 28.71 13.90
CA LEU A 426 -5.84 30.02 13.88
C LEU A 426 -7.28 29.89 13.39
N THR A 427 -8.26 29.98 14.30
CA THR A 427 -9.63 30.35 13.95
C THR A 427 -9.63 31.85 13.69
N VAL A 428 -9.83 32.26 12.43
CA VAL A 428 -9.86 33.68 12.07
C VAL A 428 -11.30 34.15 12.25
N ALA A 429 -11.59 34.76 13.40
CA ALA A 429 -12.88 35.34 13.68
C ALA A 429 -13.04 36.64 12.87
N VAL A 430 -13.61 36.53 11.67
CA VAL A 430 -14.00 37.68 10.87
C VAL A 430 -15.35 38.17 11.38
N SER A 431 -15.41 39.42 11.86
CA SER A 431 -16.68 40.05 12.23
C SER A 431 -17.05 41.11 11.21
N VAL A 432 -18.27 41.04 10.70
CA VAL A 432 -18.80 41.97 9.70
C VAL A 432 -19.73 42.93 10.41
N ASN A 433 -19.31 44.20 10.56
CA ASN A 433 -20.10 45.22 11.23
C ASN A 433 -20.80 46.13 10.21
N GLY A 434 -22.12 46.01 10.13
CA GLY A 434 -22.97 46.76 9.19
C GLY A 434 -24.38 46.19 9.14
N THR A 435 -25.36 47.03 8.83
CA THR A 435 -26.79 46.65 8.70
C THR A 435 -27.28 46.70 7.26
N GLY A 436 -26.36 46.73 6.30
CA GLY A 436 -26.66 46.80 4.88
C GLY A 436 -26.80 45.41 4.23
N TYR A 437 -27.35 45.41 3.02
CA TYR A 437 -27.48 44.20 2.21
C TYR A 437 -26.12 43.55 1.89
N THR A 438 -25.07 44.34 1.69
CA THR A 438 -23.71 43.85 1.48
C THR A 438 -23.15 43.16 2.74
N SER A 439 -23.42 43.70 3.93
CA SER A 439 -22.99 43.05 5.18
C SER A 439 -23.67 41.71 5.40
N GLU A 440 -24.93 41.53 5.00
CA GLU A 440 -25.59 40.21 5.06
C GLU A 440 -24.93 39.17 4.15
N ILE A 441 -24.55 39.54 2.93
CA ILE A 441 -23.80 38.67 1.99
C ILE A 441 -22.46 38.26 2.60
N PHE A 442 -21.73 39.23 3.16
CA PHE A 442 -20.45 38.94 3.82
C PHE A 442 -20.63 38.12 5.10
N GLN A 443 -21.71 38.30 5.86
CA GLN A 443 -22.05 37.46 7.01
C GLN A 443 -22.35 36.01 6.59
N ASP A 444 -23.04 35.79 5.48
CA ASP A 444 -23.29 34.44 4.95
C ASP A 444 -21.98 33.77 4.47
N LEU A 445 -21.06 34.52 3.86
CA LEU A 445 -19.73 34.03 3.49
C LEU A 445 -18.86 33.70 4.71
N VAL A 446 -18.86 34.59 5.70
CA VAL A 446 -18.12 34.40 6.95
C VAL A 446 -18.68 33.24 7.76
N SER A 447 -20.00 33.03 7.78
CA SER A 447 -20.60 31.88 8.44
C SER A 447 -20.24 30.55 7.77
N ALA A 448 -20.14 30.49 6.43
CA ALA A 448 -19.62 29.33 5.71
C ALA A 448 -18.16 29.01 6.06
N PHE A 449 -17.33 30.06 6.18
CA PHE A 449 -15.92 29.93 6.56
C PHE A 449 -15.77 29.52 8.03
N ASN A 450 -16.55 30.10 8.93
CA ASN A 450 -16.58 29.72 10.35
C ASN A 450 -17.09 28.28 10.53
N ALA A 451 -18.09 27.82 9.77
CA ALA A 451 -18.57 26.44 9.82
C ALA A 451 -17.50 25.41 9.39
N LEU A 452 -16.57 25.80 8.51
CA LEU A 452 -15.38 25.01 8.16
C LEU A 452 -14.33 25.00 9.29
N GLN A 453 -14.19 26.11 10.02
CA GLN A 453 -13.16 26.32 11.06
C GLN A 453 -13.56 25.84 12.47
N GLU A 454 -14.81 26.04 12.90
CA GLU A 454 -15.28 25.80 14.28
C GLU A 454 -15.44 24.32 14.65
N GLY A 455 -15.28 23.42 13.68
CA GLY A 455 -15.34 21.98 13.94
C GLY A 455 -14.07 21.47 14.61
N LYS A 456 -14.18 20.98 15.85
CA LYS A 456 -13.18 20.07 16.45
C LYS A 456 -13.06 18.82 15.58
N VAL A 457 -11.95 18.64 14.86
CA VAL A 457 -11.68 17.36 14.16
C VAL A 457 -11.03 16.44 15.18
N SER A 458 -11.75 15.40 15.59
CA SER A 458 -11.11 14.28 16.27
C SER A 458 -10.44 13.44 15.18
N VAL A 459 -9.12 13.58 15.01
CA VAL A 459 -8.39 12.86 13.94
C VAL A 459 -8.33 11.35 14.21
N LEU A 460 -8.65 10.92 15.43
CA LEU A 460 -8.87 9.51 15.76
C LEU A 460 -9.86 9.39 16.92
N SER A 461 -10.98 8.72 16.69
CA SER A 461 -11.94 8.35 17.74
C SER A 461 -11.51 7.05 18.40
N GLN A 462 -11.87 6.81 19.68
CA GLN A 462 -11.64 5.53 20.37
C GLN A 462 -12.22 4.32 19.63
N VAL A 463 -13.12 4.55 18.67
CA VAL A 463 -13.76 3.54 17.83
C VAL A 463 -12.76 2.76 16.95
N CYS A 464 -11.62 3.35 16.57
CA CYS A 464 -10.63 2.70 15.70
C CYS A 464 -9.34 2.30 16.44
N LEU A 465 -9.43 2.00 17.74
CA LEU A 465 -8.27 1.67 18.56
C LEU A 465 -7.63 0.36 18.12
N ILE A 466 -6.30 0.34 18.01
CA ILE A 466 -5.55 -0.87 17.74
C ILE A 466 -5.60 -1.76 19.00
N GLU A 467 -6.01 -3.01 18.84
CA GLU A 467 -5.89 -4.05 19.86
C GLU A 467 -4.69 -4.96 19.51
N PRO A 468 -3.51 -4.71 20.11
CA PRO A 468 -2.35 -5.55 19.86
C PRO A 468 -2.52 -6.94 20.47
N MET A 469 -2.08 -7.96 19.75
CA MET A 469 -2.07 -9.35 20.17
C MET A 469 -0.78 -9.64 20.94
N GLU A 470 -0.92 -10.04 22.20
CA GLU A 470 0.19 -10.32 23.11
C GLU A 470 0.97 -11.57 22.67
N PRO A 471 2.32 -11.52 22.69
CA PRO A 471 3.14 -12.69 22.41
C PRO A 471 2.92 -13.82 23.44
N ASP A 472 2.71 -15.05 22.98
CA ASP A 472 2.59 -16.20 23.87
C ASP A 472 3.97 -16.64 24.41
N HIS A 473 4.22 -16.30 25.67
CA HIS A 473 5.45 -16.66 26.38
C HIS A 473 5.63 -18.18 26.52
N SER A 474 4.56 -18.97 26.58
CA SER A 474 4.66 -20.43 26.74
C SER A 474 5.23 -21.08 25.47
N THR A 475 4.79 -20.64 24.30
CA THR A 475 5.34 -21.03 23.00
C THR A 475 6.81 -20.61 22.87
N TYR A 476 7.18 -19.41 23.34
CA TYR A 476 8.58 -18.94 23.30
C TYR A 476 9.50 -19.79 24.17
N ILE A 477 9.06 -20.14 25.38
CA ILE A 477 9.82 -21.04 26.26
C ILE A 477 9.99 -22.40 25.59
N THR A 478 8.94 -22.92 24.95
CA THR A 478 8.99 -24.20 24.23
C THR A 478 9.98 -24.15 23.06
N ILE A 479 9.95 -23.08 22.25
CA ILE A 479 10.93 -22.84 21.18
C ILE A 479 12.36 -22.76 21.75
N GLY A 480 12.55 -22.05 22.86
CA GLY A 480 13.83 -21.97 23.57
C GLY A 480 14.35 -23.33 24.04
N ILE A 481 13.47 -24.17 24.59
CA ILE A 481 13.79 -25.56 24.98
C ILE A 481 14.20 -26.39 23.76
N LEU A 482 13.50 -26.25 22.62
CA LEU A 482 13.85 -26.97 21.38
C LEU A 482 15.22 -26.55 20.83
N TYR A 483 15.55 -25.25 20.83
CA TYR A 483 16.88 -24.77 20.46
C TYR A 483 17.95 -25.21 21.47
N GLY A 484 17.64 -25.24 22.76
CA GLY A 484 18.51 -25.76 23.80
C GLY A 484 18.79 -27.26 23.63
N LEU A 485 17.76 -28.05 23.30
CA LEU A 485 17.89 -29.46 22.95
C LEU A 485 18.74 -29.62 21.69
N TRP A 486 18.51 -28.81 20.65
CA TRP A 486 19.34 -28.88 19.44
C TRP A 486 20.80 -28.54 19.74
N LEU A 487 21.08 -27.50 20.53
CA LEU A 487 22.42 -27.17 21.01
C LEU A 487 23.04 -28.35 21.77
N PHE A 488 22.30 -28.96 22.69
CA PHE A 488 22.74 -30.16 23.40
C PHE A 488 23.11 -31.28 22.42
N ILE A 489 22.28 -31.56 21.41
CA ILE A 489 22.57 -32.59 20.42
C ILE A 489 23.77 -32.19 19.53
N THR A 490 24.00 -30.91 19.24
CA THR A 490 25.22 -30.49 18.50
C THR A 490 26.50 -30.72 19.29
N ILE A 491 26.50 -30.47 20.60
CA ILE A 491 27.66 -30.64 21.49
C ILE A 491 27.90 -32.12 21.79
N PHE A 492 26.85 -32.85 22.19
CA PHE A 492 26.96 -34.22 22.68
C PHE A 492 26.76 -35.29 21.60
N GLY A 493 26.24 -34.94 20.43
CA GLY A 493 25.85 -35.89 19.41
C GLY A 493 26.99 -36.76 18.85
N SER A 494 28.22 -36.23 18.79
CA SER A 494 29.39 -37.03 18.43
C SER A 494 29.69 -38.11 19.47
N TYR A 495 29.64 -37.77 20.76
CA TYR A 495 29.83 -38.73 21.85
C TYR A 495 28.72 -39.76 21.90
N MET A 496 27.46 -39.34 21.68
CA MET A 496 26.34 -40.28 21.56
C MET A 496 26.50 -41.20 20.36
N ALA A 497 27.00 -40.71 19.23
CA ALA A 497 27.27 -41.57 18.08
C ALA A 497 28.28 -42.70 18.40
N ARG A 498 29.26 -42.46 19.27
CA ARG A 498 30.22 -43.48 19.75
C ARG A 498 29.58 -44.51 20.68
N LEU A 499 28.55 -44.13 21.43
CA LEU A 499 27.79 -45.05 22.29
C LEU A 499 27.15 -46.18 21.48
N ARG A 500 26.82 -45.96 20.20
CA ARG A 500 26.30 -47.01 19.30
C ARG A 500 27.25 -48.20 19.19
N GLN A 501 28.54 -47.93 18.98
CA GLN A 501 29.57 -48.96 18.91
C GLN A 501 29.70 -49.68 20.26
N ALA A 502 29.67 -48.94 21.38
CA ALA A 502 29.74 -49.53 22.72
C ALA A 502 28.56 -50.47 23.02
N VAL A 503 27.34 -50.11 22.60
CA VAL A 503 26.15 -50.96 22.71
C VAL A 503 26.32 -52.24 21.90
N CYS A 504 26.77 -52.16 20.64
CA CYS A 504 27.00 -53.34 19.82
C CYS A 504 28.11 -54.24 20.39
N ALA A 505 29.22 -53.66 20.86
CA ALA A 505 30.33 -54.38 21.47
C ALA A 505 29.92 -55.12 22.76
N ALA A 506 29.02 -54.55 23.56
CA ALA A 506 28.48 -55.20 24.76
C ALA A 506 27.58 -56.40 24.43
N TYR A 507 26.82 -56.34 23.33
CA TYR A 507 25.92 -57.43 22.92
C TYR A 507 26.61 -58.54 22.14
N TYR A 508 27.64 -58.22 21.34
CA TYR A 508 28.38 -59.14 20.46
C TYR A 508 29.90 -59.11 20.74
N PRO A 509 30.35 -59.61 21.90
CA PRO A 509 31.76 -59.52 22.28
C PRO A 509 32.71 -60.33 21.38
N SER A 510 32.25 -61.48 20.85
CA SER A 510 33.03 -62.30 19.91
C SER A 510 33.26 -61.55 18.60
N ARG A 511 32.22 -60.91 18.07
CA ARG A 511 32.32 -60.18 16.80
C ARG A 511 33.16 -58.92 16.91
N GLU A 512 33.09 -58.22 18.05
CA GLU A 512 34.02 -57.12 18.34
C GLU A 512 35.48 -57.59 18.39
N GLN A 513 35.76 -58.81 18.89
CA GLN A 513 37.12 -59.35 18.91
C GLN A 513 37.70 -59.56 17.51
N GLU A 514 36.92 -60.12 16.59
CA GLU A 514 37.32 -60.29 15.18
C GLU A 514 37.60 -58.94 14.52
N ARG A 515 36.73 -57.95 14.75
CA ARG A 515 36.89 -56.60 14.23
C ARG A 515 38.11 -55.87 14.79
N MET A 516 38.43 -56.08 16.08
CA MET A 516 39.63 -55.52 16.70
C MET A 516 40.90 -56.13 16.09
N VAL A 517 40.94 -57.43 15.84
CA VAL A 517 42.07 -58.11 15.17
C VAL A 517 42.22 -57.62 13.74
N PHE A 518 41.10 -57.48 13.01
CA PHE A 518 41.09 -56.90 11.66
C PHE A 518 41.67 -55.49 11.65
N LEU A 519 41.21 -54.61 12.55
CA LEU A 519 41.71 -53.24 12.66
C LEU A 519 43.21 -53.20 12.94
N HIS A 520 43.69 -54.04 13.85
CA HIS A 520 45.10 -54.11 14.19
C HIS A 520 45.95 -54.49 12.96
N ASN A 521 45.54 -55.52 12.22
CA ASN A 521 46.24 -55.96 11.01
C ASN A 521 46.21 -54.90 9.90
N VAL A 522 45.08 -54.19 9.74
CA VAL A 522 44.95 -53.10 8.77
C VAL A 522 45.89 -51.94 9.09
N ILE A 523 46.06 -51.58 10.37
CA ILE A 523 46.98 -50.52 10.76
C ILE A 523 48.44 -50.91 10.45
N LEU A 524 48.84 -52.14 10.78
CA LEU A 524 50.18 -52.65 10.45
C LEU A 524 50.42 -52.66 8.93
N ALA A 525 49.50 -53.25 8.15
CA ALA A 525 49.60 -53.29 6.70
C ALA A 525 49.71 -51.89 6.09
N ARG A 526 48.97 -50.92 6.64
CA ARG A 526 49.04 -49.53 6.19
C ARG A 526 50.39 -48.89 6.50
N ARG A 527 51.00 -49.17 7.66
CA ARG A 527 52.34 -48.69 8.01
C ARG A 527 53.41 -49.28 7.11
N GLU A 528 53.37 -50.60 6.89
CA GLU A 528 54.28 -51.28 5.96
C GLU A 528 54.17 -50.71 4.56
N TRP A 529 52.94 -50.50 4.07
CA TRP A 529 52.72 -49.88 2.76
C TRP A 529 53.25 -48.45 2.70
N MET A 530 53.03 -47.61 3.73
CA MET A 530 53.58 -46.25 3.76
C MET A 530 55.12 -46.27 3.76
N ALA A 531 55.74 -47.21 4.47
CA ALA A 531 57.19 -47.39 4.48
C ALA A 531 57.72 -47.85 3.11
N LEU A 532 57.03 -48.78 2.44
CA LEU A 532 57.35 -49.22 1.08
C LEU A 532 57.16 -48.09 0.07
N ALA A 533 56.07 -47.32 0.18
CA ALA A 533 55.80 -46.18 -0.68
C ALA A 533 56.91 -45.13 -0.56
N LEU A 534 57.32 -44.78 0.67
CA LEU A 534 58.44 -43.86 0.94
C LEU A 534 59.77 -44.36 0.37
N ARG A 535 60.08 -45.66 0.52
CA ARG A 535 61.27 -46.27 -0.08
C ARG A 535 61.23 -46.26 -1.60
N SER A 536 60.08 -46.58 -2.19
CA SER A 536 59.87 -46.59 -3.65
C SER A 536 59.86 -45.20 -4.28
N SER A 537 59.40 -44.16 -3.59
CA SER A 537 59.56 -42.77 -4.04
C SER A 537 61.02 -42.31 -4.01
N GLY A 538 61.86 -42.97 -3.20
CA GLY A 538 63.31 -42.82 -3.25
C GLY A 538 64.00 -43.68 -4.31
N THR A 539 63.33 -44.68 -4.93
CA THR A 539 63.97 -45.71 -5.77
C THR A 539 63.25 -46.09 -7.07
N ARG A 540 62.21 -45.39 -7.54
CA ARG A 540 61.65 -45.60 -8.88
C ARG A 540 61.46 -44.29 -9.64
N SER A 541 61.89 -44.09 -10.89
CA SER A 541 62.46 -44.94 -11.96
C SER A 541 62.16 -46.45 -11.97
N ALA A 542 61.14 -46.80 -12.77
CA ALA A 542 60.84 -48.10 -13.38
C ALA A 542 60.03 -49.18 -12.59
N ALA A 543 58.79 -49.39 -13.07
CA ALA A 543 58.21 -50.70 -13.42
C ALA A 543 57.36 -51.56 -12.43
N ASP A 544 56.47 -51.00 -11.58
CA ASP A 544 55.33 -51.81 -11.01
C ASP A 544 54.00 -51.03 -10.84
N GLY A 545 53.66 -50.18 -11.80
CA GLY A 545 52.47 -49.31 -11.70
C GLY A 545 51.10 -50.02 -11.69
N ARG A 546 51.03 -51.34 -11.92
CA ARG A 546 49.75 -52.05 -12.20
C ARG A 546 49.19 -52.84 -11.02
N LYS A 547 50.01 -53.51 -10.20
CA LYS A 547 49.52 -54.22 -8.99
C LYS A 547 49.15 -53.26 -7.84
N SER A 548 49.82 -52.10 -7.77
CA SER A 548 49.57 -51.08 -6.75
C SER A 548 48.17 -50.43 -6.86
N LYS A 549 47.65 -50.24 -8.08
CA LYS A 549 46.34 -49.61 -8.30
C LYS A 549 45.15 -50.48 -7.89
N LEU A 550 45.23 -51.81 -8.05
CA LEU A 550 44.13 -52.71 -7.69
C LEU A 550 43.98 -52.83 -6.15
N PHE A 551 45.10 -52.83 -5.43
CA PHE A 551 45.13 -52.83 -3.96
C PHE A 551 44.71 -51.47 -3.36
N LEU A 552 44.98 -50.37 -4.06
CA LEU A 552 44.54 -49.01 -3.72
C LEU A 552 43.01 -48.86 -3.68
N ILE A 553 42.29 -49.59 -4.53
CA ILE A 553 40.82 -49.57 -4.57
C ILE A 553 40.22 -50.38 -3.40
N LEU A 554 40.91 -51.44 -2.96
CA LEU A 554 40.46 -52.29 -1.85
C LEU A 554 40.71 -51.69 -0.46
N ILE A 555 41.72 -50.82 -0.31
CA ILE A 555 42.09 -50.21 0.99
C ILE A 555 41.55 -48.78 1.16
N SER A 556 41.08 -48.13 0.08
CA SER A 556 40.56 -46.75 0.13
C SER A 556 39.06 -46.64 0.46
N ARG A 557 38.34 -47.75 0.60
CA ARG A 557 36.95 -47.76 1.08
C ARG A 557 36.86 -47.75 2.60
#